data_AF-A0A7X2D5S6-F1
#
_entry.id   AF-A0A7X2D5S6-F1
#
_cell.length_a   1.000
_cell.length_b   1.000
_cell.length_c   1.000
_cell.angle_alpha   90.00
_cell.angle_beta   90.00
_cell.angle_gamma   90.00
#
_symmetry.space_group_name_H-M   'P 1'
#
loop_
_entity.id
_entity.type
_entity.pdbx_description
1 polymer ?
#
loop_
_entity_poly.entity_id
_entity_poly.type
_entity_poly.pdbx_seq_one_letter_code
_entity_poly.pdbx_strand_id
1 'polypeptide(L)'
;MTKTYRPASSYVGSTEETRQAQLENLLRGRARRARKALVKPPSLKDPAYRTDIIKFAEEQFYIPETRKPIVLEPFQKKDILKPIFYAEDRPTMALVGQTKKSGKSTLAAMVAAWVLFCGEDFSETYIAARDKDQANWIIFSKLVKAIEMNPNMLLNVN
;
A
#
# COMPACT_ATOMS: atom_id res chain seq x y z
N MET A 1 -8.36 -17.34 36.13
CA MET A 1 -8.10 -15.89 35.99
C MET A 1 -9.16 -15.29 35.06
N THR A 2 -10.14 -14.58 35.61
CA THR A 2 -11.17 -13.85 34.86
C THR A 2 -10.57 -12.60 34.26
N LYS A 3 -10.50 -12.50 32.92
CA LYS A 3 -10.06 -11.29 32.23
C LYS A 3 -11.10 -10.20 32.43
N THR A 4 -10.79 -9.19 33.23
CA THR A 4 -11.62 -8.00 33.44
C THR A 4 -11.72 -7.22 32.13
N TYR A 5 -12.95 -6.93 31.69
CA TYR A 5 -13.20 -6.13 30.49
C TYR A 5 -12.68 -4.71 30.70
N ARG A 6 -11.89 -4.21 29.73
CA ARG A 6 -11.41 -2.83 29.71
C ARG A 6 -11.96 -2.12 28.46
N PRO A 7 -12.64 -0.97 28.60
CA PRO A 7 -13.22 -0.25 27.47
C PRO A 7 -12.12 0.34 26.57
N ALA A 8 -12.39 0.49 25.27
CA ALA A 8 -11.43 0.99 24.28
C ALA A 8 -10.83 2.36 24.66
N SER A 9 -11.62 3.23 25.28
CA SER A 9 -11.21 4.55 25.78
C SER A 9 -10.11 4.48 26.85
N SER A 10 -10.03 3.39 27.61
CA SER A 10 -8.98 3.20 28.65
C SER A 10 -7.59 2.95 28.07
N TYR A 11 -7.50 2.69 26.76
CA TYR A 11 -6.23 2.49 26.06
C TYR A 11 -5.71 3.75 25.38
N VAL A 12 -6.48 4.85 25.36
CA VAL A 12 -6.07 6.12 24.74
C VAL A 12 -5.53 7.04 25.83
N GLY A 13 -4.38 7.67 25.60
CA GLY A 13 -3.82 8.68 26.51
C GLY A 13 -4.87 9.73 26.91
N SER A 14 -4.94 10.04 28.21
CA SER A 14 -5.91 11.00 28.76
C SER A 14 -5.49 12.45 28.52
N THR A 15 -4.21 12.70 28.28
CA THR A 15 -3.63 14.03 28.00
C THR A 15 -3.07 14.08 26.58
N GLU A 16 -2.94 15.28 26.03
CA GLU A 16 -2.39 15.47 24.68
C GLU A 16 -0.95 14.94 24.56
N GLU A 17 -0.13 15.19 25.58
CA GLU A 17 1.26 14.70 25.66
C GLU A 17 1.32 13.17 25.69
N THR A 18 0.44 12.51 26.45
CA THR A 18 0.41 11.04 26.52
C THR A 18 -0.09 10.43 25.22
N ARG A 19 -1.02 11.08 24.51
CA ARG A 19 -1.46 10.66 23.17
C ARG A 19 -0.34 10.78 22.15
N GLN A 20 0.38 11.90 22.14
CA GLN A 20 1.51 12.10 21.24
C GLN A 20 2.61 11.06 21.48
N ALA A 21 3.00 10.83 22.74
CA ALA A 21 3.98 9.79 23.09
C ALA A 21 3.51 8.38 22.70
N GLN A 22 2.20 8.10 22.82
CA GLN A 22 1.62 6.82 22.42
C GLN A 22 1.63 6.65 20.89
N LEU A 23 1.34 7.71 20.14
CA LEU A 23 1.43 7.76 18.69
C LEU A 23 2.88 7.55 18.22
N GLU A 24 3.84 8.24 18.84
CA GLU A 24 5.27 8.08 18.57
C GLU A 24 5.76 6.65 18.83
N ASN A 25 5.31 6.03 19.93
CA ASN A 25 5.65 4.64 20.24
C ASN A 25 5.03 3.65 19.25
N LEU A 26 3.79 3.89 18.80
CA LEU A 26 3.17 3.12 17.73
C LEU A 26 3.94 3.25 16.42
N LEU A 27 4.34 4.47 16.06
CA LEU A 27 5.16 4.76 14.88
C LEU A 27 6.54 4.09 14.98
N ARG A 28 7.22 4.19 16.12
CA ARG A 28 8.50 3.47 16.39
C ARG A 28 8.33 1.95 16.31
N GLY A 29 7.26 1.41 16.90
CA GLY A 29 6.97 -0.02 16.90
C GLY A 29 6.59 -0.56 15.52
N ARG A 30 5.95 0.24 14.67
CA ARG A 30 5.70 -0.07 13.25
C ARG A 30 6.99 0.01 12.45
N ALA A 31 7.76 1.09 12.60
CA ALA A 31 9.05 1.28 11.92
C ALA A 31 10.08 0.18 12.28
N ARG A 32 10.07 -0.32 13.53
CA ARG A 32 10.94 -1.44 13.97
C ARG A 32 10.52 -2.79 13.37
N ARG A 33 9.22 -2.98 13.07
CA ARG A 33 8.70 -4.20 12.44
C ARG A 33 8.84 -4.19 10.93
N ALA A 34 8.80 -3.01 10.32
CA ALA A 34 9.09 -2.83 8.91
C ALA A 34 10.51 -3.35 8.60
N ARG A 35 10.62 -4.28 7.64
CA ARG A 35 11.93 -4.59 7.06
C ARG A 35 12.44 -3.34 6.37
N LYS A 36 13.50 -2.71 6.90
CA LYS A 36 14.04 -1.48 6.34
C LYS A 36 14.30 -1.65 4.84
N ALA A 37 13.72 -0.78 4.02
CA ALA A 37 14.00 -0.70 2.60
C ALA A 37 15.50 -0.49 2.37
N LEU A 38 16.06 -1.16 1.35
CA LEU A 38 17.48 -1.01 1.00
C LEU A 38 17.74 0.26 0.20
N VAL A 39 16.72 0.78 -0.47
CA VAL A 39 16.76 2.01 -1.26
C VAL A 39 15.81 3.00 -0.61
N LYS A 40 16.27 4.24 -0.40
CA LYS A 40 15.43 5.31 0.17
C LYS A 40 14.39 5.75 -0.87
N PRO A 41 13.09 5.77 -0.54
CA PRO A 41 12.08 6.23 -1.47
C PRO A 41 12.19 7.74 -1.72
N PRO A 42 11.94 8.22 -2.95
CA PRO A 42 11.80 9.63 -3.24
C PRO A 42 10.53 10.20 -2.58
N SER A 43 10.42 11.53 -2.54
CA SER A 43 9.27 12.21 -1.92
C SER A 43 7.95 11.78 -2.57
N LEU A 44 6.94 11.45 -1.76
CA LEU A 44 5.60 11.12 -2.24
C LEU A 44 4.85 12.33 -2.86
N LYS A 45 5.38 13.55 -2.72
CA LYS A 45 4.75 14.80 -3.18
C LYS A 45 4.91 15.08 -4.68
N ASP A 46 5.50 14.18 -5.45
CA ASP A 46 5.62 14.36 -6.89
C ASP A 46 4.22 14.29 -7.55
N PRO A 47 3.74 15.39 -8.18
CA PRO A 47 2.42 15.41 -8.81
C PRO A 47 2.31 14.41 -9.97
N ALA A 48 3.43 14.00 -10.59
CA ALA A 48 3.43 13.03 -11.68
C ALA A 48 2.86 11.67 -11.25
N TYR A 49 2.93 11.32 -9.95
CA TYR A 49 2.37 10.06 -9.47
C TYR A 49 0.85 9.97 -9.67
N ARG A 50 0.12 11.08 -9.73
CA ARG A 50 -1.34 11.06 -9.99
C ARG A 50 -1.70 10.62 -11.40
N THR A 51 -0.80 10.79 -12.37
CA THR A 51 -1.02 10.43 -13.78
C THR A 51 -0.17 9.26 -14.23
N ASP A 52 0.95 8.99 -13.56
CA ASP A 52 1.93 7.98 -13.93
C ASP A 52 2.02 6.88 -12.87
N ILE A 53 1.14 5.88 -13.00
CA ILE A 53 1.12 4.70 -12.12
C ILE A 53 2.41 3.87 -12.23
N ILE A 54 3.06 3.83 -13.39
CA ILE A 54 4.32 3.09 -13.58
C ILE A 54 5.43 3.77 -12.78
N LYS A 55 5.54 5.09 -12.85
CA LYS A 55 6.51 5.85 -12.04
C LYS A 55 6.26 5.65 -10.55
N PHE A 56 5.01 5.75 -10.11
CA PHE A 56 4.66 5.45 -8.71
C PHE A 56 5.07 4.03 -8.31
N ALA A 57 4.77 3.02 -9.14
CA ALA A 57 5.14 1.64 -8.85
C ALA A 57 6.66 1.51 -8.63
N GLU A 58 7.46 1.96 -9.58
CA GLU A 58 8.91 1.74 -9.60
C GLU A 58 9.69 2.63 -8.62
N GLU A 59 9.05 3.64 -8.03
CA GLU A 59 9.68 4.53 -7.04
C GLU A 59 9.14 4.33 -5.62
N GLN A 60 7.86 3.97 -5.48
CA GLN A 60 7.14 4.02 -4.20
C GLN A 60 6.67 2.65 -3.69
N PHE A 61 6.49 1.65 -4.56
CA PHE A 61 5.97 0.33 -4.15
C PHE A 61 7.08 -0.70 -3.93
N TYR A 62 7.37 -1.02 -2.67
CA TYR A 62 8.47 -1.91 -2.29
C TYR A 62 8.05 -3.36 -2.15
N ILE A 63 8.88 -4.27 -2.65
CA ILE A 63 8.65 -5.72 -2.55
C ILE A 63 9.38 -6.27 -1.31
N PRO A 64 8.69 -6.95 -0.37
CA PRO A 64 9.29 -7.46 0.87
C PRO A 64 10.45 -8.44 0.69
N GLU A 65 10.42 -9.18 -0.42
CA GLU A 65 11.41 -10.18 -0.80
C GLU A 65 12.74 -9.52 -1.24
N THR A 66 12.67 -8.46 -2.06
CA THR A 66 13.86 -7.78 -2.60
C THR A 66 14.29 -6.57 -1.78
N ARG A 67 13.37 -6.03 -0.97
CA ARG A 67 13.49 -4.76 -0.24
C ARG A 67 13.83 -3.54 -1.11
N LYS A 68 13.52 -3.65 -2.39
CA LYS A 68 13.68 -2.61 -3.42
C LYS A 68 12.30 -2.32 -4.02
N PRO A 69 12.15 -1.18 -4.72
CA PRO A 69 10.95 -0.94 -5.52
C PRO A 69 10.69 -2.07 -6.51
N ILE A 70 9.43 -2.27 -6.86
CA ILE A 70 9.03 -3.22 -7.90
C ILE A 70 9.69 -2.83 -9.23
N VAL A 71 10.15 -3.84 -9.96
CA VAL A 71 10.53 -3.70 -11.36
C VAL A 71 9.42 -4.36 -12.17
N LEU A 72 8.70 -3.56 -12.95
CA LEU A 72 7.59 -4.06 -13.74
C LEU A 72 8.10 -4.68 -15.04
N GLU A 73 7.54 -5.84 -15.40
CA GLU A 73 7.89 -6.48 -16.66
C GLU A 73 7.33 -5.72 -17.87
N PRO A 74 7.93 -5.84 -19.07
CA PRO A 74 7.48 -5.12 -20.25
C PRO A 74 5.99 -5.31 -20.56
N PHE A 75 5.46 -6.54 -20.40
CA PHE A 75 4.05 -6.83 -20.64
C PHE A 75 3.13 -6.19 -19.58
N GLN A 76 3.58 -6.11 -18.33
CA GLN A 76 2.81 -5.45 -17.26
C GLN A 76 2.66 -3.95 -17.55
N LYS A 77 3.72 -3.32 -18.08
CA LYS A 77 3.68 -1.92 -18.51
C LYS A 77 2.81 -1.75 -19.76
N LYS A 78 3.14 -2.46 -20.84
CA LYS A 78 2.59 -2.23 -22.19
C LYS A 78 1.18 -2.77 -22.36
N ASP A 79 0.91 -3.97 -21.85
CA ASP A 79 -0.32 -4.70 -22.18
C ASP A 79 -1.37 -4.64 -21.06
N ILE A 80 -0.99 -4.18 -19.86
CA ILE A 80 -1.89 -4.08 -18.70
C ILE A 80 -2.01 -2.63 -18.22
N LEU A 81 -0.94 -2.02 -17.71
CA LEU A 81 -1.04 -0.71 -17.06
C LEU A 81 -1.32 0.42 -18.06
N LYS A 82 -0.61 0.48 -19.18
CA LYS A 82 -0.82 1.52 -20.19
C LYS A 82 -2.25 1.56 -20.74
N PRO A 83 -2.83 0.44 -21.20
CA PRO A 83 -4.19 0.44 -21.73
C PRO A 83 -5.26 0.80 -20.69
N ILE A 84 -5.02 0.51 -19.41
CA ILE A 84 -6.00 0.74 -18.34
C ILE A 84 -5.91 2.15 -17.75
N PHE A 85 -4.70 2.70 -17.58
CA PHE A 85 -4.50 3.93 -16.79
C PHE A 85 -4.04 5.14 -17.62
N TYR A 86 -3.61 4.94 -18.87
CA TYR A 86 -3.12 6.02 -19.74
C TYR A 86 -4.00 6.23 -20.98
N ALA A 87 -5.11 5.50 -21.10
CA ALA A 87 -6.09 5.74 -22.14
C ALA A 87 -6.79 7.10 -21.93
N GLU A 88 -7.04 7.83 -23.02
CA GLU A 88 -7.81 9.09 -22.97
C GLU A 88 -9.22 8.84 -22.43
N ASP A 89 -9.87 7.78 -22.91
CA ASP A 89 -11.11 7.26 -22.35
C ASP A 89 -10.79 6.10 -21.38
N ARG A 90 -10.51 6.47 -20.13
CA ARG A 90 -10.13 5.50 -19.10
C ARG A 90 -11.30 4.55 -18.83
N PRO A 91 -11.13 3.23 -18.99
CA PRO A 91 -12.21 2.29 -18.74
C PRO A 91 -12.60 2.31 -17.25
N THR A 92 -13.90 2.32 -16.98
CA THR A 92 -14.44 2.19 -15.62
C THR A 92 -14.29 0.77 -15.08
N MET A 93 -14.15 -0.22 -15.95
CA MET A 93 -13.94 -1.62 -15.62
C MET A 93 -12.88 -2.25 -16.54
N ALA A 94 -11.89 -2.92 -15.95
CA ALA A 94 -10.90 -3.69 -16.67
C ALA A 94 -10.87 -5.13 -16.16
N LEU A 95 -10.92 -6.10 -17.07
CA LEU A 95 -10.79 -7.52 -16.77
C LEU A 95 -9.47 -8.04 -17.34
N VAL A 96 -8.59 -8.55 -16.47
CA VAL A 96 -7.25 -9.01 -16.86
C VAL A 96 -7.08 -10.49 -16.57
N GLY A 97 -7.00 -11.31 -17.62
CA GLY A 97 -6.69 -12.73 -17.52
C GLY A 97 -5.19 -12.97 -17.41
N GLN A 98 -4.72 -13.60 -16.32
CA GLN A 98 -3.30 -13.97 -16.17
C GLN A 98 -3.12 -15.36 -15.58
N THR A 99 -2.04 -16.02 -16.00
CA THR A 99 -1.64 -17.34 -15.52
C THR A 99 -1.24 -17.32 -14.03
N LYS A 100 -1.12 -18.51 -13.43
CA LYS A 100 -0.62 -18.64 -12.06
C LYS A 100 0.86 -18.22 -12.02
N LYS A 101 1.30 -17.58 -10.93
CA LYS A 101 2.67 -17.09 -10.70
C LYS A 101 3.15 -15.95 -11.61
N SER A 102 2.27 -15.30 -12.39
CA SER A 102 2.60 -14.11 -13.21
C SER A 102 2.84 -12.81 -12.43
N GLY A 103 2.77 -12.85 -11.09
CA GLY A 103 2.82 -11.64 -10.26
C GLY A 103 1.51 -10.87 -10.12
N LYS A 104 0.38 -11.36 -10.63
CA LYS A 104 -0.93 -10.65 -10.59
C LYS A 104 -1.34 -10.11 -9.22
N SER A 105 -1.07 -10.83 -8.13
CA SER A 105 -1.44 -10.39 -6.77
C SER A 105 -0.54 -9.25 -6.27
N THR A 106 0.73 -9.23 -6.70
CA THR A 106 1.64 -8.11 -6.43
C THR A 106 1.20 -6.88 -7.24
N LEU A 107 0.85 -7.07 -8.51
CA LEU A 107 0.34 -6.00 -9.37
C LEU A 107 -0.96 -5.40 -8.81
N ALA A 108 -1.90 -6.25 -8.35
CA ALA A 108 -3.14 -5.79 -7.71
C ALA A 108 -2.88 -5.00 -6.42
N ALA A 109 -1.94 -5.43 -5.57
CA ALA A 109 -1.55 -4.69 -4.37
C ALA A 109 -0.89 -3.35 -4.70
N MET A 110 -0.10 -3.28 -5.77
CA MET A 110 0.50 -2.04 -6.26
C MET A 110 -0.56 -1.06 -6.75
N VAL A 111 -1.51 -1.54 -7.57
CA VAL A 111 -2.63 -0.71 -8.05
C VAL A 111 -3.46 -0.21 -6.87
N ALA A 112 -3.76 -1.06 -5.89
CA ALA A 112 -4.47 -0.65 -4.67
C ALA A 112 -3.71 0.44 -3.90
N ALA A 113 -2.38 0.33 -3.77
CA ALA A 113 -1.56 1.37 -3.16
C ALA A 113 -1.67 2.69 -3.93
N TRP A 114 -1.57 2.64 -5.26
CA TRP A 114 -1.66 3.82 -6.10
C TRP A 114 -3.01 4.52 -5.96
N VAL A 115 -4.13 3.78 -5.97
CA VAL A 115 -5.46 4.36 -5.75
C VAL A 115 -5.54 5.04 -4.38
N LEU A 116 -5.03 4.42 -3.32
CA LEU A 116 -5.08 4.98 -1.97
C LEU A 116 -4.25 6.26 -1.78
N PHE A 117 -3.10 6.38 -2.45
CA PHE A 117 -2.19 7.53 -2.26
C PHE A 117 -2.26 8.59 -3.37
N CYS A 118 -2.77 8.23 -4.54
CA CYS A 118 -2.78 9.08 -5.73
C CYS A 118 -4.16 9.24 -6.35
N GLY A 119 -5.17 8.49 -5.88
CA GLY A 119 -6.56 8.64 -6.28
C GLY A 119 -7.23 9.86 -5.65
N GLU A 120 -8.57 9.88 -5.76
CA GLU A 120 -9.39 10.93 -5.16
C GLU A 120 -9.33 10.87 -3.63
N ASP A 121 -9.46 12.04 -3.00
CA ASP A 121 -9.55 12.14 -1.56
C ASP A 121 -10.76 11.33 -1.05
N PHE A 122 -10.59 10.65 0.09
CA PHE A 122 -11.60 9.76 0.68
C PHE A 122 -11.96 8.54 -0.17
N SER A 123 -11.17 8.21 -1.20
CA SER A 123 -11.39 6.98 -1.97
C SER A 123 -11.15 5.73 -1.13
N GLU A 124 -12.00 4.72 -1.35
CA GLU A 124 -11.89 3.42 -0.71
C GLU A 124 -11.50 2.36 -1.73
N THR A 125 -10.55 1.49 -1.36
CA THR A 125 -10.14 0.36 -2.20
C THR A 125 -10.60 -0.95 -1.58
N TYR A 126 -11.47 -1.66 -2.30
CA TYR A 126 -11.96 -2.97 -1.91
C TYR A 126 -11.16 -4.07 -2.60
N ILE A 127 -10.67 -5.03 -1.81
CA ILE A 127 -9.98 -6.22 -2.32
C ILE A 127 -10.91 -7.41 -2.19
N ALA A 128 -11.42 -7.90 -3.31
CA ALA A 128 -12.25 -9.09 -3.38
C ALA A 128 -11.43 -10.31 -3.86
N ALA A 129 -11.66 -11.47 -3.25
CA ALA A 129 -11.12 -12.75 -3.66
C ALA A 129 -12.18 -13.85 -3.45
N ARG A 130 -11.88 -15.09 -3.86
CA ARG A 130 -12.78 -16.22 -3.65
C ARG A 130 -13.13 -16.41 -2.17
N ASP A 131 -12.16 -16.21 -1.28
CA ASP A 131 -12.34 -16.29 0.16
C ASP A 131 -11.62 -15.13 0.87
N LYS A 132 -12.03 -14.85 2.11
CA LYS A 132 -11.50 -13.74 2.91
C LYS A 132 -10.01 -13.92 3.23
N ASP A 133 -9.57 -15.15 3.44
CA ASP A 133 -8.19 -15.43 3.82
C ASP A 133 -7.23 -15.19 2.67
N GLN A 134 -7.62 -15.49 1.44
CA GLN A 134 -6.87 -15.17 0.23
C GLN A 134 -6.77 -13.66 0.03
N ALA A 135 -7.87 -12.92 0.21
CA ALA A 135 -7.85 -11.46 0.12
C ALA A 135 -6.87 -10.87 1.16
N ASN A 136 -6.96 -11.34 2.40
CA ASN A 136 -6.16 -10.87 3.52
C ASN A 136 -4.67 -11.24 3.41
N TRP A 137 -4.36 -12.53 3.23
CA TRP A 137 -3.00 -13.04 3.31
C TRP A 137 -2.17 -12.80 2.06
N ILE A 138 -2.82 -12.60 0.90
CA ILE A 138 -2.10 -12.44 -0.36
C ILE A 138 -1.97 -10.97 -0.72
N ILE A 139 -3.08 -10.30 -1.08
CA ILE A 139 -3.02 -8.95 -1.64
C ILE A 139 -2.89 -7.92 -0.52
N PHE A 140 -3.74 -7.99 0.50
CA PHE A 140 -3.71 -7.02 1.60
C PHE A 140 -2.39 -7.09 2.38
N SER A 141 -1.89 -8.29 2.69
CA SER A 141 -0.57 -8.44 3.33
C SER A 141 0.58 -7.84 2.51
N LYS A 142 0.56 -7.99 1.18
CA LYS A 142 1.56 -7.37 0.29
C LYS A 142 1.48 -5.85 0.33
N LEU A 143 0.27 -5.30 0.27
CA LEU A 143 0.01 -3.86 0.35
C LEU A 143 0.53 -3.28 1.67
N VAL A 144 0.11 -3.84 2.81
CA VAL A 144 0.53 -3.38 4.14
C VAL A 144 2.05 -3.41 4.27
N LYS A 145 2.70 -4.51 3.85
CA LYS A 145 4.16 -4.60 3.91
C LYS A 145 4.84 -3.58 3.00
N ALA A 146 4.32 -3.32 1.80
CA ALA A 146 4.88 -2.30 0.91
C ALA A 146 4.81 -0.90 1.55
N ILE A 147 3.67 -0.57 2.19
CA ILE A 147 3.47 0.68 2.94
C ILE A 147 4.44 0.77 4.12
N GLU A 148 4.51 -0.28 4.95
CA GLU A 148 5.40 -0.31 6.11
C GLU A 148 6.87 -0.10 5.72
N MET A 149 7.27 -0.56 4.54
CA MET A 149 8.62 -0.41 4.01
C MET A 149 8.92 0.98 3.44
N ASN A 150 7.90 1.79 3.14
CA ASN A 150 8.04 3.13 2.61
C ASN A 150 7.68 4.18 3.69
N PRO A 151 8.68 4.82 4.33
CA PRO A 151 8.43 5.83 5.36
C PRO A 151 7.54 6.99 4.88
N ASN A 152 7.60 7.35 3.60
CA ASN A 152 6.81 8.45 3.05
C ASN A 152 5.32 8.10 2.97
N MET A 153 4.97 6.82 2.89
CA MET A 153 3.57 6.35 2.94
C MET A 153 3.06 6.23 4.38
N LEU A 154 3.92 5.92 5.35
CA LEU A 154 3.53 5.82 6.76
C LEU A 154 3.30 7.19 7.41
N LEU A 155 4.08 8.20 7.02
CA LEU A 155 4.12 9.51 7.67
C LEU A 155 3.21 10.56 7.00
N ASN A 156 2.80 10.35 5.75
CA ASN A 156 1.84 11.23 5.05
C ASN A 156 0.38 10.77 5.23
N VAL A 157 0.02 10.30 6.43
CA VAL A 157 -1.38 10.35 6.85
C VAL A 157 -1.57 11.79 7.32
N ASN A 158 -2.23 12.61 6.49
CA ASN A 158 -2.54 14.01 6.82
C ASN A 158 -3.12 14.15 8.24
#